data_AF-A0A2V8GN96-F1
#
_entry.id   AF-A0A2V8GN96-F1
#
_cell.length_a   1.000
_cell.length_b   1.000
_cell.length_c   1.000
_cell.angle_alpha   90.00
_cell.angle_beta   90.00
_cell.angle_gamma   90.00
#
_symmetry.space_group_name_H-M   'P 1'
#
loop_
_entity.id
_entity.type
_entity.pdbx_description
1 polymer ?
#
loop_
_entity_poly.entity_id
_entity_poly.type
_entity_poly.pdbx_seq_one_letter_code
_entity_poly.pdbx_strand_id
1 'polypeptide(L)'
;MTVTAAGVGPSGSSFRETAFTLTSISSSSVSFLRSLWAWFCAGVSCSPPMTNNKRQVNVRTRPPICDLRVYSRDVMVWSKRRFGLAAAWCICTIAVDGSVATSQPASAEYQVKAAFLYNFAKFVVWPPQAFPSPDSPFTICLAGDPFEGALDRTVQGELLDRRPLMVRRIIPAEDLRGCQMIYLAPNENRRSAEIIDAAANSPILTVGETDSFINEGGIIRFVRSGGRIHFQINPDAAERASLRVSARLLRLADIVRPRQGAGVIR
;
A
#
# COMPACT_ATOMS: atom_id res chain seq x y z
N MET A 1 -19.28 40.33 -27.16
CA MET A 1 -18.61 41.62 -27.44
C MET A 1 -17.15 41.44 -27.11
N THR A 2 -16.32 41.33 -28.16
CA THR A 2 -14.87 41.08 -28.08
C THR A 2 -14.15 42.42 -28.15
N VAL A 3 -13.31 42.72 -27.17
CA VAL A 3 -12.33 43.82 -27.25
C VAL A 3 -10.99 43.19 -27.57
N THR A 4 -10.48 43.47 -28.77
CA THR A 4 -9.16 43.03 -29.25
C THR A 4 -8.17 44.16 -28.98
N ALA A 5 -7.14 43.92 -28.16
CA ALA A 5 -6.01 44.83 -28.02
C ALA A 5 -4.77 44.17 -28.64
N ALA A 6 -4.24 44.78 -29.69
CA ALA A 6 -2.99 44.37 -30.34
C ALA A 6 -1.83 45.19 -29.76
N GLY A 7 -0.78 44.51 -29.30
CA GLY A 7 0.50 45.10 -28.93
C GLY A 7 1.62 44.45 -29.72
N VAL A 8 2.39 45.25 -30.45
CA VAL A 8 3.57 44.84 -31.23
C VAL A 8 4.82 45.14 -30.41
N GLY A 9 5.68 44.14 -30.20
CA GLY A 9 7.00 44.27 -29.58
C GLY A 9 8.10 43.67 -30.46
N PRO A 10 9.32 44.23 -30.48
CA PRO A 10 10.35 43.86 -31.45
C PRO A 10 11.38 42.90 -30.83
N SER A 11 11.33 41.62 -31.19
CA SER A 11 12.49 40.71 -31.27
C SER A 11 12.00 39.29 -31.53
N GLY A 12 12.31 38.75 -32.70
CA GLY A 12 11.84 37.44 -33.13
C GLY A 12 12.39 36.31 -32.26
N SER A 13 11.49 35.58 -31.61
CA SER A 13 11.50 34.12 -31.58
C SER A 13 10.15 33.61 -31.08
N SER A 14 9.66 32.59 -31.78
CA SER A 14 8.32 32.03 -31.72
C SER A 14 8.08 31.25 -30.43
N PHE A 15 7.11 31.67 -29.61
CA PHE A 15 6.49 30.82 -28.61
C PHE A 15 5.08 30.46 -29.08
N ARG A 16 4.83 29.16 -29.27
CA ARG A 16 3.48 28.60 -29.42
C ARG A 16 2.86 28.58 -28.02
N GLU A 17 2.02 29.55 -27.71
CA GLU A 17 1.07 29.45 -26.60
C GLU A 17 -0.09 28.53 -27.02
N THR A 18 -0.14 27.34 -26.44
CA THR A 18 -1.34 26.51 -26.46
C THR A 18 -2.33 27.05 -25.43
N ALA A 19 -3.46 27.55 -25.93
CA ALA A 19 -4.61 27.97 -25.16
C ALA A 19 -5.10 26.85 -24.23
N PHE A 20 -5.14 27.11 -22.92
CA PHE A 20 -5.94 26.33 -21.97
C PHE A 20 -7.29 27.01 -21.80
N THR A 21 -8.34 26.35 -22.24
CA THR A 21 -9.73 26.68 -21.95
C THR A 21 -10.05 26.29 -20.50
N LEU A 22 -10.20 27.26 -19.61
CA LEU A 22 -10.76 27.06 -18.28
C LEU A 22 -12.29 27.20 -18.34
N THR A 23 -12.99 26.06 -18.33
CA THR A 23 -14.45 26.02 -18.19
C THR A 23 -14.83 25.97 -16.72
N SER A 24 -15.54 27.02 -16.29
CA SER A 24 -16.39 27.20 -15.10
C SER A 24 -16.18 26.29 -13.87
N ILE A 25 -15.68 26.89 -12.78
CA ILE A 25 -15.98 26.44 -11.42
C ILE A 25 -17.12 27.33 -10.90
N SER A 26 -18.21 26.68 -10.47
CA SER A 26 -19.40 27.31 -9.94
C SER A 26 -19.12 28.02 -8.60
N SER A 27 -19.79 29.15 -8.40
CA SER A 27 -19.65 30.11 -7.29
C SER A 27 -20.20 29.63 -5.94
N SER A 28 -20.43 28.33 -5.77
CA SER A 28 -21.15 27.78 -4.61
C SER A 28 -20.25 27.14 -3.55
N SER A 29 -18.95 26.95 -3.82
CA SER A 29 -18.04 26.20 -2.93
C SER A 29 -17.02 27.06 -2.16
N VAL A 30 -17.01 28.38 -2.38
CA VAL A 30 -16.07 29.30 -1.71
C VAL A 30 -16.58 29.75 -0.32
N SER A 31 -17.86 29.51 -0.02
CA SER A 31 -18.46 29.86 1.27
C SER A 31 -18.30 28.79 2.35
N PHE A 32 -17.92 27.55 1.99
CA PHE A 32 -17.78 26.44 2.95
C PHE A 32 -16.35 26.27 3.50
N LEU A 33 -15.34 26.92 2.88
CA LEU A 33 -13.95 26.89 3.34
C LEU A 33 -13.56 28.09 4.24
N ARG A 34 -14.44 29.09 4.40
CA ARG A 34 -14.24 30.18 5.39
C ARG A 34 -14.65 29.77 6.81
N SER A 35 -15.49 28.75 6.96
CA SER A 35 -16.04 28.30 8.25
C SER A 35 -15.09 27.39 9.05
N LEU A 36 -14.13 26.73 8.38
CA LEU A 36 -13.19 25.79 9.00
C LEU A 36 -11.85 26.43 9.41
N TRP A 37 -11.56 27.65 8.95
CA TRP A 37 -10.38 28.42 9.40
C TRP A 37 -10.66 29.25 10.66
N ALA A 38 -11.93 29.55 10.97
CA ALA A 38 -12.33 30.31 12.14
C ALA A 38 -12.33 29.51 13.46
N TRP A 39 -12.22 28.19 13.41
CA TRP A 39 -12.12 27.32 14.59
C TRP A 39 -10.68 27.07 15.07
N PHE A 40 -9.67 27.40 14.27
CA PHE A 40 -8.27 27.08 14.58
C PHE A 40 -7.42 28.25 15.12
N CYS A 41 -8.00 29.46 15.24
CA CYS A 41 -7.29 30.67 15.70
C CYS A 41 -7.85 31.28 17.00
N ALA A 42 -8.61 30.53 17.79
CA ALA A 42 -9.02 30.96 19.12
C ALA A 42 -8.07 30.38 20.17
N GLY A 43 -6.99 31.11 20.48
CA GLY A 43 -6.28 30.92 21.74
C GLY A 43 -4.76 30.91 21.67
N VAL A 44 -4.13 31.98 21.18
CA VAL A 44 -2.86 32.48 21.75
C VAL A 44 -2.78 33.98 21.50
N SER A 45 -3.14 34.79 22.50
CA SER A 45 -2.81 36.22 22.53
C SER A 45 -1.37 36.37 23.03
N CYS A 46 -0.46 36.81 22.17
CA CYS A 46 0.89 37.24 22.56
C CYS A 46 1.00 38.75 22.45
N SER A 47 1.16 39.43 23.59
CA SER A 47 1.62 40.82 23.65
C SER A 47 3.16 40.84 23.73
N PRO A 48 3.85 41.80 23.07
CA PRO A 48 5.29 41.90 23.14
C PRO A 48 5.75 42.80 24.30
N PRO A 49 6.90 42.51 24.95
CA PRO A 49 7.64 43.53 25.67
C PRO A 49 8.91 43.92 24.91
N MET A 50 9.12 45.23 24.75
CA MET A 50 10.45 45.79 24.51
C MET A 50 11.16 45.97 25.87
N THR A 51 12.43 45.58 25.95
CA THR A 51 13.59 46.46 26.22
C THR A 51 14.84 45.66 26.66
N ASN A 52 15.88 45.80 25.85
CA ASN A 52 17.30 46.02 26.19
C ASN A 52 17.78 45.71 27.62
N ASN A 53 18.78 44.82 27.77
CA ASN A 53 20.15 45.16 28.23
C ASN A 53 20.93 43.91 28.68
N LYS A 54 22.23 43.94 28.38
CA LYS A 54 23.25 42.94 28.68
C LYS A 54 23.42 42.73 30.19
N ARG A 55 23.49 41.47 30.62
CA ARG A 55 24.50 40.99 31.58
C ARG A 55 24.47 39.47 31.72
N GLN A 56 25.60 38.85 31.39
CA GLN A 56 25.94 37.47 31.70
C GLN A 56 26.35 37.39 33.17
N VAL A 57 25.69 36.56 33.99
CA VAL A 57 26.27 35.99 35.21
C VAL A 57 25.75 34.56 35.38
N ASN A 58 26.72 33.65 35.48
CA ASN A 58 26.61 32.21 35.65
C ASN A 58 26.32 31.88 37.14
N VAL A 59 25.25 31.14 37.45
CA VAL A 59 25.09 30.53 38.80
C VAL A 59 24.54 29.11 38.68
N ARG A 60 25.32 28.19 39.22
CA ARG A 60 25.12 26.75 39.33
C ARG A 60 24.38 26.47 40.63
N THR A 61 23.13 26.00 40.62
CA THR A 61 22.46 25.50 41.84
C THR A 61 21.55 24.31 41.52
N ARG A 62 21.59 23.34 42.46
CA ARG A 62 21.10 21.95 42.43
C ARG A 62 19.56 21.80 42.33
N PRO A 63 19.04 20.62 41.94
CA PRO A 63 17.60 20.39 41.78
C PRO A 63 16.90 20.10 43.12
N PRO A 64 15.64 20.50 43.30
CA PRO A 64 14.80 19.94 44.34
C PRO A 64 14.01 18.73 43.82
N ILE A 65 14.12 17.64 44.58
CA ILE A 65 13.18 16.53 44.68
C ILE A 65 11.88 17.10 45.26
N CYS A 66 10.72 16.78 44.69
CA CYS A 66 9.44 16.99 45.35
C CYS A 66 8.50 15.82 45.08
N ASP A 67 7.75 15.53 46.14
CA ASP A 67 7.22 14.25 46.55
C ASP A 67 5.85 13.94 45.96
N LEU A 68 5.49 12.67 46.06
CA LEU A 68 4.16 12.14 45.80
C LEU A 68 3.11 12.65 46.80
N ARG A 69 1.86 12.74 46.30
CA ARG A 69 0.59 12.41 47.01
C ARG A 69 -0.03 13.50 47.91
N VAL A 70 -1.02 14.21 47.34
CA VAL A 70 -2.26 14.71 48.01
C VAL A 70 -3.35 14.74 46.92
N TYR A 71 -4.23 13.75 46.74
CA TYR A 71 -5.49 13.43 47.44
C TYR A 71 -6.37 14.60 47.87
N SER A 72 -7.32 14.99 47.01
CA SER A 72 -8.66 15.49 47.39
C SER A 72 -9.59 15.22 46.21
N ARG A 73 -10.46 14.20 46.26
CA ARG A 73 -11.86 14.29 46.73
C ARG A 73 -12.54 15.58 46.28
N ASP A 74 -13.38 15.47 45.25
CA ASP A 74 -14.74 16.01 45.31
C ASP A 74 -15.66 15.17 44.42
N VAL A 75 -16.50 14.40 45.11
CA VAL A 75 -17.57 13.57 44.58
C VAL A 75 -18.76 14.49 44.37
N MET A 76 -19.08 14.80 43.11
CA MET A 76 -20.26 15.58 42.79
C MET A 76 -21.52 14.74 42.98
N VAL A 77 -22.23 15.09 44.03
CA VAL A 77 -23.57 14.64 44.40
C VAL A 77 -24.55 15.02 43.28
N TRP A 78 -25.13 14.02 42.61
CA TRP A 78 -26.37 14.21 41.85
C TRP A 78 -27.55 13.60 42.60
N SER A 79 -28.46 14.51 42.93
CA SER A 79 -29.75 14.38 43.58
C SER A 79 -30.51 13.08 43.33
N LYS A 80 -30.70 12.31 44.42
CA LYS A 80 -31.81 11.37 44.53
C LYS A 80 -33.10 12.16 44.72
N ARG A 81 -34.05 12.03 43.79
CA ARG A 81 -35.49 12.17 44.11
C ARG A 81 -36.37 11.51 43.05
N ARG A 82 -36.76 10.28 43.38
CA ARG A 82 -38.08 9.66 43.26
C ARG A 82 -38.80 9.80 41.92
N PHE A 83 -39.02 8.70 41.22
CA PHE A 83 -40.35 8.12 40.98
C PHE A 83 -40.17 6.69 40.46
N GLY A 84 -40.59 5.72 41.27
CA GLY A 84 -40.74 4.33 40.83
C GLY A 84 -42.08 4.14 40.12
N LEU A 85 -42.22 2.95 39.54
CA LEU A 85 -43.43 2.37 38.93
C LEU A 85 -43.69 2.73 37.45
N ALA A 86 -42.89 2.13 36.57
CA ALA A 86 -43.35 1.61 35.28
C ALA A 86 -42.54 0.34 34.96
N ALA A 87 -42.81 -0.71 35.74
CA ALA A 87 -42.56 -2.07 35.31
C ALA A 87 -43.50 -2.40 34.13
N ALA A 88 -43.07 -3.34 33.30
CA ALA A 88 -43.89 -4.04 32.30
C ALA A 88 -44.13 -3.31 30.97
N TRP A 89 -43.06 -3.11 30.20
CA TRP A 89 -42.98 -3.40 28.76
C TRP A 89 -41.62 -4.12 28.55
N CYS A 90 -41.37 -5.26 29.22
CA CYS A 90 -41.54 -6.60 28.64
C CYS A 90 -41.09 -6.64 27.17
N ILE A 91 -39.78 -6.75 26.96
CA ILE A 91 -39.13 -8.02 26.57
C ILE A 91 -39.65 -8.50 25.21
N CYS A 92 -39.01 -8.03 24.14
CA CYS A 92 -38.76 -8.74 22.87
C CYS A 92 -38.30 -7.72 21.83
N THR A 93 -36.98 -7.59 21.60
CA THR A 93 -36.33 -7.26 20.31
C THR A 93 -34.87 -6.81 20.51
N ILE A 94 -34.06 -7.55 21.28
CA ILE A 94 -32.60 -7.43 21.19
C ILE A 94 -32.02 -8.85 21.15
N ALA A 95 -32.21 -9.53 20.03
CA ALA A 95 -31.52 -10.79 19.75
C ALA A 95 -31.40 -10.97 18.24
N VAL A 96 -30.69 -10.05 17.59
CA VAL A 96 -30.05 -10.34 16.30
C VAL A 96 -28.65 -9.73 16.34
N ASP A 97 -27.76 -10.32 17.15
CA ASP A 97 -26.33 -10.27 16.83
C ASP A 97 -26.12 -11.19 15.62
N GLY A 98 -26.58 -10.71 14.47
CA GLY A 98 -26.16 -11.21 13.18
C GLY A 98 -24.69 -10.88 13.10
N SER A 99 -23.82 -11.87 13.32
CA SER A 99 -22.45 -11.81 12.88
C SER A 99 -22.48 -11.68 11.37
N VAL A 100 -22.55 -10.43 10.88
CA VAL A 100 -22.26 -10.13 9.50
C VAL A 100 -20.78 -10.44 9.37
N ALA A 101 -20.48 -11.67 8.94
CA ALA A 101 -19.20 -11.99 8.39
C ALA A 101 -19.07 -11.11 7.15
N THR A 102 -18.55 -9.90 7.32
CA THR A 102 -18.26 -8.99 6.23
C THR A 102 -17.22 -9.69 5.38
N SER A 103 -17.66 -10.34 4.30
CA SER A 103 -16.77 -10.79 3.26
C SER A 103 -16.06 -9.54 2.76
N GLN A 104 -14.75 -9.46 2.99
CA GLN A 104 -13.97 -8.37 2.42
C GLN A 104 -14.20 -8.38 0.91
N PRO A 105 -14.54 -7.23 0.31
CA PRO A 105 -14.75 -7.17 -1.13
C PRO A 105 -13.46 -7.64 -1.81
N ALA A 106 -13.59 -8.46 -2.86
CA ALA A 106 -12.45 -9.01 -3.60
C ALA A 106 -11.43 -7.91 -3.99
N SER A 107 -11.90 -6.70 -4.27
CA SER A 107 -11.06 -5.53 -4.56
C SER A 107 -10.12 -5.12 -3.42
N ALA A 108 -10.54 -5.23 -2.15
CA ALA A 108 -9.68 -4.94 -1.01
C ALA A 108 -8.58 -6.00 -0.84
N GLU A 109 -8.90 -7.26 -1.12
CA GLU A 109 -7.93 -8.36 -1.10
C GLU A 109 -6.83 -8.16 -2.13
N TYR A 110 -7.19 -7.78 -3.37
CA TYR A 110 -6.22 -7.53 -4.43
C TYR A 110 -5.38 -6.28 -4.20
N GLN A 111 -5.89 -5.26 -3.50
CA GLN A 111 -5.06 -4.13 -3.06
C GLN A 111 -3.94 -4.58 -2.10
N VAL A 112 -4.26 -5.48 -1.17
CA VAL A 112 -3.25 -6.05 -0.26
C VAL A 112 -2.25 -6.91 -1.03
N LYS A 113 -2.70 -7.75 -1.96
CA LYS A 113 -1.82 -8.55 -2.83
C LYS A 113 -0.90 -7.70 -3.69
N ALA A 114 -1.37 -6.57 -4.23
CA ALA A 114 -0.54 -5.63 -4.99
C ALA A 114 0.62 -5.07 -4.14
N ALA A 115 0.34 -4.71 -2.89
CA ALA A 115 1.39 -4.30 -1.95
C ALA A 115 2.38 -5.43 -1.65
N PHE A 116 1.92 -6.68 -1.55
CA PHE A 116 2.81 -7.84 -1.41
C PHE A 116 3.71 -8.03 -2.63
N LEU A 117 3.19 -7.92 -3.86
CA LEU A 117 4.00 -8.04 -5.08
C LEU A 117 5.14 -7.01 -5.09
N TYR A 118 4.84 -5.76 -4.79
CA TYR A 118 5.86 -4.71 -4.65
C TYR A 118 6.88 -5.04 -3.55
N ASN A 119 6.44 -5.55 -2.40
CA ASN A 119 7.34 -5.97 -1.33
C ASN A 119 8.23 -7.15 -1.74
N PHE A 120 7.72 -8.13 -2.50
CA PHE A 120 8.53 -9.25 -2.98
C PHE A 120 9.66 -8.76 -3.89
N ALA A 121 9.39 -7.76 -4.76
CA ALA A 121 10.42 -7.14 -5.58
C ALA A 121 11.56 -6.54 -4.73
N LYS A 122 11.27 -6.01 -3.54
CA LYS A 122 12.29 -5.46 -2.62
C LYS A 122 13.09 -6.49 -1.84
N PHE A 123 12.55 -7.70 -1.68
CA PHE A 123 13.09 -8.71 -0.76
C PHE A 123 13.63 -9.95 -1.47
N VAL A 124 13.56 -9.97 -2.80
CA VAL A 124 14.22 -10.95 -3.67
C VAL A 124 15.35 -10.24 -4.41
N VAL A 125 16.48 -10.90 -4.55
CA VAL A 125 17.62 -10.38 -5.28
C VAL A 125 17.73 -11.14 -6.60
N TRP A 126 17.68 -10.39 -7.70
CA TRP A 126 17.87 -10.88 -9.05
C TRP A 126 19.35 -10.83 -9.43
N PRO A 127 19.82 -11.80 -10.23
CA PRO A 127 21.18 -11.76 -10.73
C PRO A 127 21.30 -10.75 -11.89
N PRO A 128 22.50 -10.21 -12.20
CA PRO A 128 22.66 -9.16 -13.20
C PRO A 128 22.12 -9.50 -14.59
N GLN A 129 22.21 -10.77 -15.00
CA GLN A 129 21.71 -11.27 -16.29
C GLN A 129 20.17 -11.24 -16.42
N ALA A 130 19.43 -10.98 -15.34
CA ALA A 130 17.98 -10.80 -15.40
C ALA A 130 17.54 -9.52 -16.10
N PHE A 131 18.49 -8.59 -16.30
CA PHE A 131 18.25 -7.27 -16.85
C PHE A 131 19.04 -7.09 -18.14
N PRO A 132 18.41 -6.63 -19.24
CA PRO A 132 19.13 -6.32 -20.48
C PRO A 132 20.18 -5.22 -20.31
N SER A 133 19.94 -4.26 -19.40
CA SER A 133 20.86 -3.16 -19.11
C SER A 133 20.73 -2.66 -17.66
N PRO A 134 21.71 -1.91 -17.12
CA PRO A 134 21.63 -1.33 -15.77
C PRO A 134 20.45 -0.38 -15.53
N ASP A 135 19.94 0.25 -16.59
CA ASP A 135 18.84 1.22 -16.52
C ASP A 135 17.49 0.62 -16.96
N SER A 136 17.47 -0.66 -17.36
CA SER A 136 16.23 -1.32 -17.76
C SER A 136 15.22 -1.38 -16.61
N PRO A 137 13.93 -1.17 -16.89
CA PRO A 137 12.87 -1.19 -15.88
C PRO A 137 12.76 -2.57 -15.23
N PHE A 138 12.28 -2.59 -13.99
CA PHE A 138 11.79 -3.82 -13.39
C PHE A 138 10.34 -4.02 -13.80
N THR A 139 10.07 -5.09 -14.56
CA THR A 139 8.73 -5.34 -15.12
C THR A 139 8.03 -6.47 -14.37
N ILE A 140 6.86 -6.15 -13.81
CA ILE A 140 5.91 -7.11 -13.25
C ILE A 140 4.90 -7.48 -14.34
N CYS A 141 4.93 -8.73 -14.76
CA CYS A 141 4.02 -9.25 -15.77
C CYS A 141 2.77 -9.87 -15.12
N LEU A 142 1.60 -9.60 -15.70
CA LEU A 142 0.32 -10.13 -15.24
C LEU A 142 -0.27 -11.07 -16.29
N ALA A 143 -0.37 -12.36 -15.96
CA ALA A 143 -1.13 -13.35 -16.70
C ALA A 143 -2.53 -13.44 -16.07
N GLY A 144 -3.47 -12.69 -16.67
CA GLY A 144 -4.73 -12.30 -16.03
C GLY A 144 -4.53 -11.13 -15.06
N ASP A 145 -5.45 -10.17 -15.07
CA ASP A 145 -5.36 -8.96 -14.22
C ASP A 145 -6.61 -8.82 -13.33
N PRO A 146 -6.56 -9.34 -12.08
CA PRO A 146 -7.61 -9.12 -11.10
C PRO A 146 -7.40 -7.85 -10.26
N PHE A 147 -6.33 -7.08 -10.50
CA PHE A 147 -5.97 -5.94 -9.65
C PHE A 147 -6.74 -4.65 -9.99
N GLU A 148 -7.39 -4.57 -11.15
CA GLU A 148 -8.19 -3.41 -11.58
C GLU A 148 -7.42 -2.07 -11.40
N GLY A 149 -6.15 -2.07 -11.81
CA GLY A 149 -5.26 -0.91 -11.70
C GLY A 149 -4.67 -0.65 -10.30
N ALA A 150 -4.98 -1.47 -9.29
CA ALA A 150 -4.40 -1.32 -7.95
C ALA A 150 -2.88 -1.53 -7.95
N LEU A 151 -2.38 -2.47 -8.75
CA LEU A 151 -0.95 -2.70 -8.87
C LEU A 151 -0.25 -1.51 -9.53
N ASP A 152 -0.82 -0.96 -10.61
CA ASP A 152 -0.29 0.21 -11.31
C ASP A 152 -0.15 1.40 -10.36
N ARG A 153 -1.19 1.69 -9.57
CA ARG A 153 -1.15 2.74 -8.53
C ARG A 153 -0.09 2.47 -7.46
N THR A 154 0.11 1.20 -7.10
CA THR A 154 1.09 0.81 -6.07
C THR A 154 2.53 1.02 -6.55
N VAL A 155 2.81 0.83 -7.84
CA VAL A 155 4.16 0.95 -8.39
C VAL A 155 4.45 2.29 -9.06
N GLN A 156 3.45 3.16 -9.20
CA GLN A 156 3.59 4.42 -9.92
C GLN A 156 4.61 5.34 -9.24
N GLY A 157 5.67 5.70 -9.97
CA GLY A 157 6.74 6.57 -9.47
C GLY A 157 7.73 5.88 -8.53
N GLU A 158 7.53 4.58 -8.26
CA GLU A 158 8.42 3.80 -7.42
C GLU A 158 9.67 3.33 -8.19
N LEU A 159 10.78 3.27 -7.47
CA LEU A 159 12.06 2.79 -7.99
C LEU A 159 12.53 1.56 -7.20
N LEU A 160 13.03 0.57 -7.91
CA LEU A 160 13.74 -0.58 -7.34
C LEU A 160 15.20 -0.52 -7.77
N ASP A 161 16.12 -0.26 -6.84
CA ASP A 161 17.56 -0.11 -7.14
C ASP A 161 17.86 0.88 -8.29
N ARG A 162 17.13 2.01 -8.30
CA ARG A 162 17.13 3.05 -9.36
C ARG A 162 16.44 2.68 -10.68
N ARG A 163 15.84 1.50 -10.78
CA ARG A 163 15.06 1.07 -11.94
C ARG A 163 13.59 1.46 -11.75
N PRO A 164 12.93 2.05 -12.75
CA PRO A 164 11.49 2.26 -12.70
C PRO A 164 10.75 0.92 -12.67
N LEU A 165 9.72 0.82 -11.83
CA LEU A 165 8.81 -0.31 -11.81
C LEU A 165 7.72 -0.12 -12.86
N MET A 166 7.46 -1.17 -13.63
CA MET A 166 6.43 -1.19 -14.68
C MET A 166 5.54 -2.41 -14.55
N VAL A 167 4.26 -2.25 -14.91
CA VAL A 167 3.30 -3.36 -15.01
C VAL A 167 3.04 -3.64 -16.48
N ARG A 168 3.21 -4.89 -16.91
CA ARG A 168 2.88 -5.36 -18.25
C ARG A 168 1.83 -6.46 -18.16
N ARG A 169 0.70 -6.29 -18.82
CA ARG A 169 -0.28 -7.38 -18.98
C ARG A 169 0.11 -8.19 -20.20
N ILE A 170 0.20 -9.50 -20.06
CA ILE A 170 0.57 -10.40 -21.14
C ILE A 170 -0.61 -11.29 -21.50
N ILE A 171 -0.73 -11.62 -22.78
CA ILE A 171 -1.63 -12.69 -23.22
C ILE A 171 -0.88 -14.04 -23.23
N PRO A 172 -1.57 -15.18 -23.16
CA PRO A 172 -0.94 -16.49 -23.02
C PRO A 172 0.05 -16.91 -24.12
N ALA A 173 0.01 -16.27 -25.29
CA ALA A 173 0.93 -16.55 -26.39
C ALA A 173 2.17 -15.65 -26.39
N GLU A 174 2.25 -14.69 -25.47
CA GLU A 174 3.37 -13.77 -25.39
C GLU A 174 4.57 -14.37 -24.66
N ASP A 175 5.75 -13.92 -25.08
CA ASP A 175 7.01 -14.27 -24.49
C ASP A 175 7.22 -13.58 -23.12
N LEU A 176 7.78 -14.34 -22.17
CA LEU A 176 8.13 -13.86 -20.83
C LEU A 176 9.42 -13.03 -20.81
N ARG A 177 10.16 -12.92 -21.92
CA ARG A 177 11.34 -12.06 -22.04
C ARG A 177 11.05 -10.65 -21.53
N GLY A 178 11.94 -10.16 -20.67
CA GLY A 178 11.85 -8.84 -20.06
C GLY A 178 10.97 -8.76 -18.79
N CYS A 179 10.25 -9.83 -18.42
CA CYS A 179 9.63 -9.93 -17.09
C CYS A 179 10.68 -10.30 -16.04
N GLN A 180 10.67 -9.65 -14.88
CA GLN A 180 11.45 -10.08 -13.71
C GLN A 180 10.56 -10.77 -12.66
N MET A 181 9.27 -10.44 -12.67
CA MET A 181 8.25 -11.07 -11.86
C MET A 181 7.04 -11.35 -12.74
N ILE A 182 6.39 -12.48 -12.52
CA ILE A 182 5.12 -12.81 -13.15
C ILE A 182 4.10 -13.23 -12.10
N TYR A 183 2.92 -12.63 -12.17
CA TYR A 183 1.77 -13.02 -11.38
C TYR A 183 0.77 -13.78 -12.27
N LEU A 184 0.31 -14.94 -11.78
CA LEU A 184 -0.66 -15.80 -12.44
C LEU A 184 -1.97 -15.76 -11.66
N ALA A 185 -3.00 -15.21 -12.29
CA ALA A 185 -4.33 -15.12 -11.71
C ALA A 185 -5.00 -16.52 -11.62
N PRO A 186 -5.92 -16.75 -10.66
CA PRO A 186 -6.57 -18.05 -10.47
C PRO A 186 -7.31 -18.59 -11.70
N ASN A 187 -7.79 -17.71 -12.57
CA ASN A 187 -8.51 -18.05 -13.80
C ASN A 187 -7.61 -18.62 -14.90
N GLU A 188 -6.28 -18.50 -14.78
CA GLU A 188 -5.30 -19.06 -15.73
C GLU A 188 -4.85 -20.50 -15.38
N ASN A 189 -5.54 -21.18 -14.46
CA ASN A 189 -5.14 -22.49 -13.93
C ASN A 189 -4.89 -23.60 -14.96
N ARG A 190 -5.51 -23.55 -16.16
CA ARG A 190 -5.23 -24.56 -17.21
C ARG A 190 -3.85 -24.40 -17.85
N ARG A 191 -3.27 -23.21 -17.74
CA ARG A 191 -2.02 -22.81 -18.41
C ARG A 191 -0.93 -22.40 -17.42
N SER A 192 -1.23 -22.40 -16.12
CA SER A 192 -0.25 -22.07 -15.08
C SER A 192 0.98 -22.94 -15.20
N ALA A 193 0.81 -24.25 -15.39
CA ALA A 193 1.91 -25.18 -15.57
C ALA A 193 2.82 -24.82 -16.78
N GLU A 194 2.24 -24.47 -17.93
CA GLU A 194 2.99 -24.09 -19.14
C GLU A 194 3.80 -22.81 -18.91
N ILE A 195 3.19 -21.81 -18.27
CA ILE A 195 3.83 -20.53 -17.96
C ILE A 195 4.95 -20.71 -16.90
N ILE A 196 4.71 -21.53 -15.89
CA ILE A 196 5.70 -21.84 -14.84
C ILE A 196 6.88 -22.59 -15.45
N ASP A 197 6.65 -23.57 -16.33
CA ASP A 197 7.70 -24.32 -17.01
C ASP A 197 8.56 -23.41 -17.91
N ALA A 198 7.91 -22.53 -18.68
CA ALA A 198 8.60 -21.51 -19.48
C ALA A 198 9.47 -20.56 -18.62
N ALA A 199 9.07 -20.31 -17.37
CA ALA A 199 9.80 -19.46 -16.43
C ALA A 199 10.87 -20.20 -15.61
N ALA A 200 10.85 -21.54 -15.54
CA ALA A 200 11.56 -22.33 -14.52
C ALA A 200 13.09 -22.12 -14.49
N ASN A 201 13.70 -21.85 -15.65
CA ASN A 201 15.16 -21.68 -15.80
C ASN A 201 15.55 -20.24 -16.13
N SER A 202 14.62 -19.30 -15.99
CA SER A 202 14.86 -17.88 -16.18
C SER A 202 14.83 -17.17 -14.83
N PRO A 203 15.51 -16.02 -14.67
CA PRO A 203 15.46 -15.23 -13.44
C PRO A 203 14.14 -14.46 -13.29
N ILE A 204 13.03 -15.20 -13.27
CA ILE A 204 11.67 -14.70 -13.17
C ILE A 204 11.04 -15.24 -11.89
N LEU A 205 10.59 -14.34 -11.03
CA LEU A 205 9.84 -14.72 -9.83
C LEU A 205 8.39 -15.02 -10.20
N THR A 206 7.98 -16.27 -10.06
CA THR A 206 6.60 -16.70 -10.28
C THR A 206 5.77 -16.55 -9.00
N VAL A 207 4.62 -15.89 -9.12
CA VAL A 207 3.66 -15.68 -8.03
C VAL A 207 2.27 -16.13 -8.49
N GLY A 208 1.56 -16.91 -7.69
CA GLY A 208 0.22 -17.39 -8.05
C GLY A 208 -0.65 -17.65 -6.83
N GLU A 209 -1.84 -18.20 -7.06
CA GLU A 209 -2.83 -18.41 -5.98
C GLU A 209 -3.45 -19.81 -5.95
N THR A 210 -3.32 -20.56 -7.05
CA THR A 210 -3.96 -21.88 -7.19
C THR A 210 -3.31 -22.90 -6.26
N ASP A 211 -4.08 -23.84 -5.71
CA ASP A 211 -3.55 -24.81 -4.75
C ASP A 211 -2.46 -25.73 -5.32
N SER A 212 -2.47 -25.97 -6.63
CA SER A 212 -1.45 -26.74 -7.34
C SER A 212 -0.17 -25.94 -7.64
N PHE A 213 -0.16 -24.61 -7.48
CA PHE A 213 0.90 -23.73 -7.96
C PHE A 213 2.32 -24.11 -7.52
N ILE A 214 2.51 -24.44 -6.23
CA ILE A 214 3.83 -24.83 -5.71
C ILE A 214 4.25 -26.22 -6.24
N ASN A 215 3.30 -27.13 -6.45
CA ASN A 215 3.56 -28.46 -7.00
C ASN A 215 3.90 -28.40 -8.50
N GLU A 216 3.37 -27.41 -9.21
CA GLU A 216 3.70 -27.11 -10.61
C GLU A 216 5.08 -26.45 -10.78
N GLY A 217 5.77 -26.14 -9.68
CA GLY A 217 7.11 -25.53 -9.70
C GLY A 217 7.11 -24.01 -9.47
N GLY A 218 5.96 -23.42 -9.14
CA GLY A 218 5.84 -22.02 -8.76
C GLY A 218 6.64 -21.69 -7.49
N ILE A 219 7.05 -20.42 -7.36
CA ILE A 219 7.94 -19.98 -6.27
C ILE A 219 7.14 -19.45 -5.08
N ILE A 220 6.25 -18.46 -5.30
CA ILE A 220 5.45 -17.85 -4.23
C ILE A 220 3.97 -18.10 -4.50
N ARG A 221 3.24 -18.60 -3.50
CA ARG A 221 1.79 -18.76 -3.59
C ARG A 221 1.08 -17.92 -2.54
N PHE A 222 0.12 -17.10 -2.94
CA PHE A 222 -0.80 -16.47 -1.99
C PHE A 222 -1.80 -17.49 -1.44
N VAL A 223 -2.05 -17.42 -0.14
CA VAL A 223 -3.00 -18.28 0.57
C VAL A 223 -3.91 -17.39 1.40
N ARG A 224 -5.22 -17.56 1.24
CA ARG A 224 -6.20 -16.90 2.11
C ARG A 224 -6.53 -17.83 3.27
N SER A 225 -6.29 -17.40 4.50
CA SER A 225 -6.64 -18.14 5.71
C SER A 225 -7.14 -17.20 6.80
N GLY A 226 -8.26 -17.53 7.43
CA GLY A 226 -8.83 -16.73 8.53
C GLY A 226 -9.10 -15.26 8.18
N GLY A 227 -9.46 -14.96 6.92
CA GLY A 227 -9.69 -13.59 6.45
C GLY A 227 -8.42 -12.75 6.25
N ARG A 228 -7.24 -13.35 6.33
CA ARG A 228 -5.94 -12.70 6.07
C ARG A 228 -5.24 -13.34 4.89
N ILE A 229 -4.41 -12.54 4.22
CA ILE A 229 -3.52 -13.01 3.17
C ILE A 229 -2.20 -13.44 3.79
N HIS A 230 -1.86 -14.70 3.57
CA HIS A 230 -0.56 -15.31 3.84
C HIS A 230 0.09 -15.70 2.51
N PHE A 231 1.35 -16.12 2.56
CA PHE A 231 2.03 -16.63 1.38
C PHE A 231 2.95 -17.79 1.73
N GLN A 232 2.98 -18.76 0.82
CA GLN A 232 3.90 -19.89 0.84
C GLN A 232 5.07 -19.61 -0.08
N ILE A 233 6.26 -20.09 0.28
CA ILE A 233 7.46 -19.96 -0.54
C ILE A 233 8.11 -21.34 -0.73
N ASN A 234 8.42 -21.67 -1.97
CA ASN A 234 9.29 -22.77 -2.35
C ASN A 234 10.72 -22.25 -2.61
N PRO A 235 11.64 -22.32 -1.62
CA PRO A 235 12.98 -21.80 -1.76
C PRO A 235 13.78 -22.55 -2.83
N ASP A 236 13.53 -23.85 -3.01
CA ASP A 236 14.23 -24.67 -3.99
C ASP A 236 13.88 -24.22 -5.42
N ALA A 237 12.63 -23.81 -5.66
CA ALA A 237 12.23 -23.23 -6.94
C ALA A 237 12.85 -21.84 -7.18
N ALA A 238 12.96 -21.01 -6.14
CA ALA A 238 13.64 -19.72 -6.24
C ALA A 238 15.11 -19.88 -6.62
N GLU A 239 15.79 -20.84 -5.99
CA GLU A 239 17.20 -21.13 -6.25
C GLU A 239 17.42 -21.63 -7.69
N ARG A 240 16.55 -22.51 -8.21
CA ARG A 240 16.60 -22.93 -9.63
C ARG A 240 16.46 -21.76 -10.61
N ALA A 241 15.62 -20.78 -10.27
CA ALA A 241 15.48 -19.52 -11.02
C ALA A 241 16.65 -18.54 -10.79
N SER A 242 17.72 -18.93 -10.08
CA SER A 242 18.84 -18.06 -9.69
C SER A 242 18.43 -16.83 -8.87
N LEU A 243 17.31 -16.92 -8.14
CA LEU A 243 16.78 -15.86 -7.29
C LEU A 243 17.16 -16.10 -5.84
N ARG A 244 17.66 -15.05 -5.17
CA ARG A 244 17.99 -15.11 -3.74
C ARG A 244 16.91 -14.45 -2.93
N VAL A 245 16.14 -15.25 -2.19
CA VAL A 245 15.10 -14.75 -1.28
C VAL A 245 15.72 -14.32 0.03
N SER A 246 15.46 -13.08 0.48
CA SER A 246 15.99 -12.60 1.75
C SER A 246 15.41 -13.37 2.94
N ALA A 247 16.24 -13.58 3.97
CA ALA A 247 15.80 -14.21 5.22
C ALA A 247 14.65 -13.44 5.90
N ARG A 248 14.53 -12.13 5.66
CA ARG A 248 13.43 -11.31 6.19
C ARG A 248 12.08 -11.73 5.60
N LEU A 249 12.02 -12.00 4.30
CA LEU A 249 10.79 -12.47 3.66
C LEU A 249 10.46 -13.90 4.06
N LEU A 250 11.46 -14.78 4.13
CA LEU A 250 11.28 -16.18 4.53
C LEU A 250 10.70 -16.33 5.95
N ARG A 251 11.01 -15.41 6.87
CA ARG A 251 10.44 -15.42 8.24
C ARG A 251 8.94 -15.13 8.31
N LEU A 252 8.37 -14.54 7.25
CA LEU A 252 6.95 -14.20 7.17
C LEU A 252 6.15 -15.23 6.35
N ALA A 253 6.85 -16.18 5.72
CA ALA A 253 6.30 -17.14 4.80
C ALA A 253 6.12 -18.52 5.42
N ASP A 254 5.13 -19.25 4.93
CA ASP A 254 5.05 -20.69 5.12
C ASP A 254 5.99 -21.36 4.12
N ILE A 255 7.09 -21.96 4.59
CA ILE A 255 8.04 -22.63 3.70
C ILE A 255 7.47 -23.99 3.27
N VAL A 256 7.26 -24.17 1.97
CA VAL A 256 6.70 -25.40 1.39
C VAL A 256 7.64 -25.93 0.33
N ARG A 257 8.02 -27.20 0.46
CA ARG A 257 8.72 -27.94 -0.59
C ARG A 257 7.75 -28.96 -1.16
N PRO A 258 7.51 -29.01 -2.48
CA PRO A 258 6.71 -30.06 -3.06
C PRO A 258 7.32 -31.41 -2.67
N ARG A 259 6.47 -32.41 -2.42
CA ARG A 259 6.96 -33.76 -2.19
C ARG A 259 7.81 -34.13 -3.40
N GLN A 260 9.12 -34.25 -3.19
CA GLN A 260 10.04 -34.82 -4.16
C GLN A 260 9.51 -36.22 -4.44
N GLY A 261 8.74 -36.38 -5.53
CA GLY A 261 8.38 -37.68 -6.03
C GLY A 261 9.69 -38.45 -6.18
N ALA A 262 9.72 -39.65 -5.61
CA ALA A 262 10.86 -40.57 -5.65
C ALA A 262 11.63 -40.42 -6.96
N GLY A 263 12.95 -40.18 -6.84
CA GLY A 263 13.83 -39.98 -7.98
C GLY A 263 13.51 -40.95 -9.09
N VAL A 264 13.11 -40.41 -10.24
CA VAL A 264 13.17 -41.16 -11.49
C VAL A 264 14.66 -41.30 -11.78
N ILE A 265 15.23 -42.41 -11.32
CA ILE A 265 16.49 -42.91 -11.85
C ILE A 265 16.21 -43.22 -13.31
N ARG A 266 16.78 -42.40 -14.21
CA ARG A 266 16.94 -42.70 -15.62
C ARG A 266 18.42 -42.69 -15.93
#